data_AF-A0A521FGE1-F1
#
_entry.id   AF-A0A521FGE1-F1
#
_cell.length_a   1.000
_cell.length_b   1.000
_cell.length_c   1.000
_cell.angle_alpha   90.00
_cell.angle_beta   90.00
_cell.angle_gamma   90.00
#
_symmetry.space_group_name_H-M   'P 1'
#
loop_
_entity.id
_entity.type
_entity.pdbx_description
1 polymer ?
#
loop_
_entity_poly.entity_id
_entity_poly.type
_entity_poly.pdbx_seq_one_letter_code
_entity_poly.pdbx_strand_id
1 'polypeptide(L)'
;MISIKEAKLIILEHSRKVPVHPIPLAMALGATLATDLYQHHTSSGYTRGCELTDDAIGYLRGMGHTEVQVFRQPRVGIIVAAQDLRQPGRAEIFGKVSASNSHALTAALKQHDINRINFYNAQDTLEGMTSALTEALLANDVLILTCGMSVGC
;
A
#
# COMPACT_ATOMS: atom_id res chain seq x y z
N MET A 1 -22.44 5.44 15.04
CA MET A 1 -21.74 5.54 13.74
C MET A 1 -20.67 6.62 13.90
N ILE A 2 -19.39 6.32 13.63
CA ILE A 2 -18.35 7.35 13.73
C ILE A 2 -18.55 8.39 12.62
N SER A 3 -18.30 9.65 12.92
CA SER A 3 -18.32 10.70 11.91
C SER A 3 -17.12 10.58 10.96
N ILE A 4 -17.26 11.04 9.72
CA ILE A 4 -16.17 11.13 8.74
C ILE A 4 -14.97 11.91 9.34
N LYS A 5 -15.24 12.88 10.20
CA LYS A 5 -14.22 13.69 10.88
C LYS A 5 -13.41 12.87 11.88
N GLU A 6 -14.06 12.03 12.68
CA GLU A 6 -13.40 11.13 13.64
C GLU A 6 -12.59 10.06 12.93
N ALA A 7 -13.14 9.44 11.87
CA ALA A 7 -12.41 8.48 11.05
C ALA A 7 -11.13 9.10 10.45
N LYS A 8 -11.24 10.33 9.92
CA LYS A 8 -10.10 11.06 9.37
C LYS A 8 -9.03 11.36 10.41
N LEU A 9 -9.40 11.75 11.64
CA LEU A 9 -8.45 12.00 12.72
C LEU A 9 -7.67 10.75 13.08
N ILE A 10 -8.36 9.62 13.27
CA ILE A 10 -7.72 8.32 13.57
C ILE A 10 -6.72 7.95 12.46
N ILE A 11 -7.11 8.09 11.19
CA ILE A 11 -6.24 7.79 10.04
C ILE A 11 -4.99 8.68 10.07
N LEU A 12 -5.15 9.98 10.31
CA LEU A 12 -4.03 10.93 10.30
C LEU A 12 -3.07 10.67 11.47
N GLU A 13 -3.58 10.37 12.67
CA GLU A 13 -2.76 10.03 13.84
C GLU A 13 -1.89 8.78 13.63
N HIS A 14 -2.35 7.84 12.80
CA HIS A 14 -1.61 6.61 12.50
C HIS A 14 -0.83 6.68 11.19
N SER A 15 -0.98 7.76 10.41
CA SER A 15 -0.25 7.93 9.16
C SER A 15 1.24 8.19 9.41
N ARG A 16 2.09 7.54 8.60
CA ARG A 16 3.55 7.70 8.66
C ARG A 16 4.11 7.87 7.25
N LYS A 17 5.24 8.55 7.13
CA LYS A 17 5.96 8.62 5.84
C LYS A 17 6.44 7.23 5.47
N VAL A 18 6.36 6.90 4.18
CA VAL A 18 6.90 5.64 3.65
C VAL A 18 8.40 5.60 3.96
N PRO A 19 8.92 4.50 4.53
CA PRO A 19 10.33 4.37 4.85
C PRO A 19 11.20 4.50 3.61
N VAL A 20 12.32 5.19 3.77
CA VAL A 20 13.37 5.34 2.76
C VAL A 20 14.58 4.55 3.22
N HIS A 21 15.26 3.90 2.28
CA HIS A 21 16.49 3.17 2.56
C HIS A 21 17.46 3.24 1.38
N PRO A 22 18.78 3.17 1.64
CA PRO A 22 19.76 3.05 0.58
C PRO A 22 19.74 1.65 -0.02
N ILE A 23 19.90 1.58 -1.34
CA ILE A 23 20.20 0.33 -2.04
C ILE A 23 21.35 0.56 -3.04
N PRO A 24 22.14 -0.47 -3.36
CA PRO A 24 23.11 -0.39 -4.46
C PRO A 24 22.40 -0.02 -5.76
N LEU A 25 22.94 0.94 -6.53
CA LEU A 25 22.34 1.41 -7.78
C LEU A 25 22.12 0.26 -8.79
N ALA A 26 23.00 -0.75 -8.77
CA ALA A 26 22.88 -1.93 -9.63
C ALA A 26 21.65 -2.80 -9.33
N MET A 27 21.04 -2.65 -8.15
CA MET A 27 19.82 -3.37 -7.74
C MET A 27 18.57 -2.49 -7.77
N ALA A 28 18.68 -1.26 -8.29
CA ALA A 28 17.64 -0.25 -8.16
C ALA A 28 16.64 -0.22 -9.33
N LEU A 29 16.71 -1.16 -10.27
CA LEU A 29 15.76 -1.23 -11.40
C LEU A 29 14.33 -1.40 -10.90
N GLY A 30 13.43 -0.54 -11.37
CA GLY A 30 12.02 -0.49 -10.94
C GLY A 30 11.80 0.13 -9.56
N ALA A 31 12.86 0.51 -8.84
CA ALA A 31 12.71 1.18 -7.55
C ALA A 31 12.29 2.64 -7.73
N THR A 32 11.49 3.16 -6.79
CA THR A 32 11.07 4.56 -6.81
C THR A 32 12.05 5.43 -6.01
N LEU A 33 12.63 6.43 -6.67
CA LEU A 33 13.62 7.31 -6.08
C LEU A 33 13.02 8.19 -4.96
N ALA A 34 13.71 8.29 -3.82
CA ALA A 34 13.22 9.02 -2.64
C ALA A 34 13.79 10.44 -2.48
N THR A 35 14.76 10.80 -3.31
CA THR A 35 15.48 12.08 -3.28
C THR A 35 15.66 12.60 -4.70
N ASP A 36 15.80 13.91 -4.86
CA ASP A 36 16.18 14.45 -6.17
C ASP A 36 17.69 14.24 -6.40
N LEU A 37 18.07 13.83 -7.62
CA LEU A 37 19.44 13.62 -8.05
C LEU A 37 19.69 14.40 -9.34
N TYR A 38 20.46 15.48 -9.24
CA TYR A 38 20.82 16.34 -10.37
C TYR A 38 22.32 16.35 -10.60
N GLN A 39 22.70 16.54 -11.86
CA GLN A 39 24.11 16.79 -12.20
C GLN A 39 24.49 18.21 -11.77
N HIS A 40 25.68 18.39 -11.19
CA HIS A 40 26.15 19.71 -10.78
C HIS A 40 26.09 20.70 -11.95
N HIS A 41 25.36 21.82 -11.75
CA HIS A 41 25.20 22.93 -12.70
C HIS A 41 24.35 22.67 -13.97
N THR A 42 23.49 21.64 -14.00
CA THR A 42 22.50 21.47 -15.07
C THR A 42 21.08 21.23 -14.54
N SER A 43 20.08 21.43 -15.39
CA SER A 43 18.67 21.10 -15.12
C SER A 43 18.34 19.62 -15.32
N SER A 44 19.32 18.78 -15.65
CA SER A 44 19.12 17.38 -16.01
C SER A 44 19.34 16.47 -14.79
N GLY A 45 18.35 15.64 -14.49
CA GLY A 45 18.37 14.77 -13.33
C GLY A 45 17.09 13.96 -13.17
N TYR A 46 17.04 13.21 -12.07
CA TYR A 46 15.90 12.41 -11.67
C TYR A 46 15.28 12.99 -10.40
N THR A 47 13.96 13.16 -10.43
CA THR A 47 13.21 13.70 -9.30
C THR A 47 12.71 12.60 -8.38
N ARG A 48 12.55 12.94 -7.11
CA ARG A 48 11.85 12.11 -6.14
C ARG A 48 10.49 11.67 -6.69
N GLY A 49 10.23 10.37 -6.62
CA GLY A 49 9.00 9.76 -7.12
C GLY A 49 9.13 9.16 -8.52
N CYS A 50 10.24 9.37 -9.22
CA CYS A 50 10.47 8.67 -10.48
C CYS A 50 10.80 7.20 -10.25
N GLU A 51 10.32 6.34 -11.14
CA GLU A 51 10.80 4.97 -11.24
C GLU A 51 12.16 4.94 -11.93
N LEU A 52 13.08 4.15 -11.41
CA LEU A 52 14.42 3.99 -11.98
C LEU A 52 14.39 2.94 -13.09
N THR A 53 14.46 3.43 -14.34
CA THR A 53 14.64 2.61 -15.55
C THR A 53 16.10 2.26 -15.77
N ASP A 54 16.38 1.42 -16.76
CA ASP A 54 17.73 1.11 -17.25
C ASP A 54 18.53 2.36 -17.64
N ASP A 55 17.90 3.29 -18.36
CA ASP A 55 18.49 4.59 -18.71
C ASP A 55 18.86 5.40 -17.44
N ALA A 56 17.98 5.40 -16.43
CA ALA A 56 18.24 6.10 -15.17
C ALA A 56 19.45 5.51 -14.44
N ILE A 57 19.55 4.18 -14.41
CA ILE A 57 20.69 3.49 -13.78
C ILE A 57 21.99 3.86 -14.49
N GLY A 58 22.01 3.84 -15.83
CA GLY A 58 23.18 4.22 -16.62
C GLY A 58 23.59 5.67 -16.37
N TYR A 59 22.63 6.59 -16.40
CA TYR A 59 22.86 8.01 -16.14
C TYR A 59 23.41 8.27 -14.74
N LEU A 60 22.75 7.75 -13.70
CA LEU A 60 23.17 7.91 -12.31
C LEU A 60 24.56 7.30 -12.06
N ARG A 61 24.87 6.16 -12.71
CA ARG A 61 26.21 5.55 -12.65
C ARG A 61 27.26 6.44 -13.30
N GLY A 62 26.96 7.04 -14.46
CA GLY A 62 27.84 8.00 -15.13
C GLY A 62 28.15 9.24 -14.30
N MET A 63 27.22 9.65 -13.43
CA MET A 63 27.44 10.71 -12.44
C MET A 63 28.26 10.28 -11.21
N GLY A 64 28.61 9.00 -11.10
CA GLY A 64 29.39 8.46 -10.00
C GLY A 64 28.56 7.94 -8.82
N HIS A 65 27.24 7.85 -8.93
CA HIS A 65 26.42 7.24 -7.89
C HIS A 65 26.63 5.72 -7.87
N THR A 66 26.93 5.19 -6.69
CA THR A 66 27.03 3.75 -6.41
C THR A 66 25.81 3.23 -5.65
N GLU A 67 25.13 4.12 -4.93
CA GLU A 67 23.93 3.87 -4.14
C GLU A 67 22.90 5.00 -4.32
N VAL A 68 21.64 4.68 -4.08
CA VAL A 68 20.51 5.63 -4.16
C VAL A 68 19.53 5.40 -3.02
N GLN A 69 18.87 6.46 -2.59
CA GLN A 69 17.78 6.40 -1.61
C GLN A 69 16.47 6.10 -2.33
N VAL A 70 15.79 5.02 -1.95
CA VAL A 70 14.52 4.61 -2.58
C VAL A 70 13.43 4.37 -1.54
N PHE A 71 12.17 4.51 -1.96
CA PHE A 71 11.04 4.10 -1.14
C PHE A 71 11.03 2.59 -0.99
N ARG A 72 10.83 2.11 0.25
CA ARG A 72 10.52 0.70 0.46
C ARG A 72 9.14 0.40 -0.10
N GLN A 73 8.97 -0.77 -0.71
CA GLN A 73 7.65 -1.29 -1.06
C GLN A 73 6.75 -1.33 0.18
N PRO A 74 5.54 -0.73 0.13
CA PRO A 74 4.66 -0.68 1.27
C PRO A 74 4.10 -2.07 1.60
N ARG A 75 3.85 -2.30 2.89
CA ARG A 75 2.96 -3.36 3.37
C ARG A 75 1.53 -2.84 3.26
N VAL A 76 0.68 -3.55 2.55
CA VAL A 76 -0.72 -3.14 2.32
C VAL A 76 -1.64 -4.05 3.09
N GLY A 77 -2.48 -3.48 3.96
CA GLY A 77 -3.57 -4.19 4.61
C GLY A 77 -4.87 -3.95 3.85
N ILE A 78 -5.54 -5.01 3.44
CA ILE A 78 -6.88 -4.94 2.85
C ILE A 78 -7.88 -5.38 3.91
N ILE A 79 -8.70 -4.43 4.37
CA ILE A 79 -9.81 -4.70 5.29
C ILE A 79 -11.06 -4.92 4.48
N VAL A 80 -11.63 -6.10 4.65
CA VAL A 80 -12.83 -6.56 3.96
C VAL A 80 -14.00 -6.47 4.95
N ALA A 81 -14.86 -5.48 4.74
CA ALA A 81 -16.09 -5.33 5.51
C ALA A 81 -17.19 -6.20 4.88
N ALA A 82 -17.68 -7.18 5.62
CA ALA A 82 -18.75 -8.07 5.15
C ALA A 82 -20.02 -7.86 5.97
N GLN A 83 -21.13 -7.62 5.28
CA GLN A 83 -22.47 -7.65 5.86
C GLN A 83 -22.96 -9.11 5.84
N ASP A 84 -22.83 -9.78 6.98
CA ASP A 84 -23.49 -11.03 7.39
C ASP A 84 -23.78 -12.07 6.26
N LEU A 85 -22.81 -12.92 5.92
CA LEU A 85 -23.11 -14.23 5.30
C LEU A 85 -23.57 -15.19 6.40
N ARG A 86 -24.79 -15.00 6.93
CA ARG A 86 -25.45 -16.07 7.67
C ARG A 86 -25.85 -17.17 6.71
N GLN A 87 -25.09 -18.26 6.72
CA GLN A 87 -25.68 -19.59 6.67
C GLN A 87 -24.79 -20.57 7.44
N PRO A 88 -25.28 -21.16 8.55
CA PRO A 88 -24.52 -22.14 9.31
C PRO A 88 -24.47 -23.46 8.53
N GLY A 89 -23.27 -24.00 8.32
CA GLY A 89 -23.11 -25.37 7.83
C GLY A 89 -22.07 -25.60 6.75
N ARG A 90 -21.36 -24.57 6.26
CA ARG A 90 -20.22 -24.79 5.36
C ARG A 90 -18.97 -24.09 5.86
N ALA A 91 -17.95 -24.91 6.11
CA ALA A 91 -16.56 -24.47 6.11
C ALA A 91 -16.18 -24.05 4.68
N GLU A 92 -16.70 -22.90 4.23
CA GLU A 92 -16.28 -22.30 2.97
C GLU A 92 -15.19 -21.27 3.27
N ILE A 93 -13.97 -21.76 3.17
CA ILE A 93 -12.74 -21.01 2.99
C ILE A 93 -13.00 -19.99 1.86
N PHE A 94 -12.98 -18.69 2.17
CA PHE A 94 -12.99 -17.57 1.22
C PHE A 94 -14.05 -17.64 0.08
N GLY A 95 -15.19 -16.97 0.24
CA GLY A 95 -16.14 -16.73 -0.86
C GLY A 95 -17.31 -15.84 -0.41
N LYS A 96 -17.96 -14.99 -1.22
CA LYS A 96 -18.01 -14.99 -2.68
C LYS A 96 -18.36 -13.62 -3.31
N VAL A 97 -18.48 -12.53 -2.54
CA VAL A 97 -18.81 -11.18 -3.09
C VAL A 97 -17.80 -10.11 -2.66
N SER A 98 -17.31 -10.14 -1.42
CA SER A 98 -16.19 -9.29 -0.97
C SER A 98 -14.81 -9.78 -1.47
N ALA A 99 -14.78 -11.02 -1.97
CA ALA A 99 -13.59 -11.63 -2.56
C ALA A 99 -13.22 -10.98 -3.90
N SER A 100 -14.16 -10.60 -4.78
CA SER A 100 -13.80 -10.13 -6.14
C SER A 100 -12.96 -8.85 -6.11
N ASN A 101 -13.37 -7.86 -5.32
CA ASN A 101 -12.61 -6.60 -5.17
C ASN A 101 -11.26 -6.85 -4.50
N SER A 102 -11.21 -7.72 -3.51
CA SER A 102 -9.97 -8.11 -2.83
C SER A 102 -8.98 -8.78 -3.80
N HIS A 103 -9.45 -9.64 -4.70
CA HIS A 103 -8.62 -10.29 -5.72
C HIS A 103 -8.17 -9.29 -6.80
N ALA A 104 -9.07 -8.42 -7.26
CA ALA A 104 -8.73 -7.37 -8.23
C ALA A 104 -7.70 -6.38 -7.67
N LEU A 105 -7.89 -5.94 -6.41
CA LEU A 105 -6.92 -5.11 -5.69
C LEU A 105 -5.58 -5.81 -5.53
N THR A 106 -5.59 -7.11 -5.19
CA THR A 106 -4.35 -7.90 -5.10
C THR A 106 -3.63 -7.97 -6.43
N ALA A 107 -4.35 -8.22 -7.52
CA ALA A 107 -3.77 -8.26 -8.86
C ALA A 107 -3.16 -6.90 -9.24
N ALA A 108 -3.90 -5.80 -9.02
CA ALA A 108 -3.41 -4.45 -9.28
C ALA A 108 -2.17 -4.09 -8.44
N LEU A 109 -2.15 -4.44 -7.15
CA LEU A 109 -1.00 -4.22 -6.28
C LEU A 109 0.23 -4.99 -6.77
N LYS A 110 0.05 -6.26 -7.18
CA LYS A 110 1.14 -7.08 -7.72
C LYS A 110 1.67 -6.57 -9.06
N GLN A 111 0.84 -5.95 -9.90
CA GLN A 111 1.30 -5.28 -11.13
C GLN A 111 2.25 -4.11 -10.86
N HIS A 112 2.24 -3.56 -9.65
CA HIS A 112 3.16 -2.54 -9.17
C HIS A 112 4.20 -3.08 -8.18
N ASP A 113 4.49 -4.39 -8.25
CA ASP A 113 5.44 -5.12 -7.39
C ASP A 113 5.14 -5.05 -5.89
N ILE A 114 3.94 -4.63 -5.49
CA ILE A 114 3.52 -4.61 -4.09
C ILE A 114 3.07 -6.02 -3.70
N ASN A 115 4.00 -6.76 -3.09
CA ASN A 115 3.79 -8.18 -2.77
C ASN A 115 3.43 -8.45 -1.31
N ARG A 116 3.62 -7.47 -0.41
CA ARG A 116 3.37 -7.61 1.03
C ARG A 116 1.94 -7.21 1.36
N ILE A 117 0.99 -8.12 1.14
CA ILE A 117 -0.44 -7.86 1.30
C ILE A 117 -0.99 -8.70 2.45
N ASN A 118 -1.62 -8.05 3.43
CA ASN A 118 -2.32 -8.67 4.56
C ASN A 118 -3.83 -8.49 4.39
N PHE A 119 -4.62 -9.48 4.82
CA PHE A 119 -6.08 -9.40 4.78
C PHE A 119 -6.65 -9.39 6.20
N TYR A 120 -7.66 -8.54 6.39
CA TYR A 120 -8.40 -8.42 7.63
C TYR A 120 -9.89 -8.52 7.32
N ASN A 121 -10.64 -9.24 8.15
CA ASN A 121 -12.09 -9.28 8.06
C ASN A 121 -12.66 -8.38 9.16
N ALA A 122 -13.47 -7.40 8.78
CA ALA A 122 -14.19 -6.57 9.72
C ALA A 122 -15.66 -6.99 9.75
N GLN A 123 -16.20 -7.19 10.95
CA GLN A 123 -17.65 -7.29 11.12
C GLN A 123 -18.28 -5.93 10.85
N ASP A 124 -19.52 -5.91 10.36
CA ASP A 124 -20.32 -4.70 10.16
C ASP A 124 -20.87 -4.14 11.50
N THR A 125 -19.98 -4.00 12.47
CA THR A 125 -20.23 -3.42 13.79
C THR A 125 -19.14 -2.41 14.09
N LEU A 126 -19.45 -1.40 14.91
CA LEU A 126 -18.46 -0.40 15.32
C LEU A 126 -17.24 -1.07 15.96
N GLU A 127 -17.47 -1.98 16.90
CA GLU A 127 -16.43 -2.71 17.63
C GLU A 127 -15.58 -3.58 16.70
N GLY A 128 -16.21 -4.35 15.81
CA GLY A 128 -15.51 -5.20 14.85
C GLY A 128 -14.65 -4.40 13.86
N MET A 129 -15.18 -3.28 13.37
CA MET A 129 -14.43 -2.37 12.50
C MET A 129 -13.26 -1.70 13.24
N THR A 130 -13.49 -1.21 14.46
CA THR A 130 -12.44 -0.62 15.29
C THR A 130 -11.32 -1.62 15.57
N SER A 131 -11.64 -2.86 15.94
CA SER A 131 -10.64 -3.88 16.19
C SER A 131 -9.82 -4.21 14.95
N ALA A 132 -10.46 -4.39 13.79
CA ALA A 132 -9.77 -4.68 12.53
C ALA A 132 -8.87 -3.52 12.10
N LEU A 133 -9.34 -2.27 12.25
CA LEU A 133 -8.54 -1.07 11.97
C LEU A 133 -7.33 -0.98 12.89
N THR A 134 -7.49 -1.16 14.20
CA THR A 134 -6.38 -1.11 15.16
C THR A 134 -5.31 -2.14 14.85
N GLU A 135 -5.70 -3.38 14.56
CA GLU A 135 -4.74 -4.43 14.18
C GLU A 135 -4.02 -4.09 12.87
N ALA A 136 -4.77 -3.67 11.85
CA ALA A 136 -4.24 -3.40 10.53
C ALA A 136 -3.30 -2.17 10.53
N LEU A 137 -3.60 -1.13 11.31
CA LEU A 137 -2.76 0.08 11.43
C LEU A 137 -1.40 -0.21 12.07
N LEU A 138 -1.28 -1.26 12.89
CA LEU A 138 0.00 -1.63 13.52
C LEU A 138 0.94 -2.35 12.56
N ALA A 139 0.39 -3.10 11.60
CA ALA A 139 1.16 -4.01 10.74
C ALA A 139 1.43 -3.49 9.33
N ASN A 140 0.68 -2.47 8.86
CA ASN A 140 0.68 -2.05 7.46
C ASN A 140 1.06 -0.58 7.29
N ASP A 141 1.65 -0.27 6.14
CA ASP A 141 2.03 1.10 5.75
C ASP A 141 0.87 1.79 4.99
N VAL A 142 0.01 1.01 4.33
CA VAL A 142 -1.19 1.46 3.61
C VAL A 142 -2.36 0.56 3.99
N LEU A 143 -3.53 1.14 4.23
CA LEU A 143 -4.76 0.40 4.42
C LEU A 143 -5.77 0.70 3.31
N ILE A 144 -6.37 -0.35 2.77
CA ILE A 144 -7.47 -0.27 1.81
C ILE A 144 -8.68 -0.91 2.46
N LEU A 145 -9.73 -0.13 2.67
CA LEU A 145 -11.02 -0.64 3.12
C LEU A 145 -11.87 -0.93 1.88
N THR A 146 -12.42 -2.14 1.80
CA THR A 146 -13.35 -2.52 0.74
C THR A 146 -14.58 -3.19 1.34
N CYS A 147 -15.76 -2.83 0.83
CA CYS A 147 -17.03 -3.46 1.15
C CYS A 147 -17.69 -3.94 -0.14
N GLY A 148 -18.46 -5.04 -0.05
CA GLY A 148 -19.39 -5.41 -1.11
C GLY A 148 -20.55 -4.41 -1.16
N MET A 149 -20.96 -4.01 -2.36
CA MET A 149 -22.16 -3.20 -2.52
C MET A 149 -23.39 -4.00 -2.08
N SER A 150 -23.92 -3.68 -0.91
CA SER A 150 -25.36 -3.78 -0.63
C SER A 150 -25.91 -2.37 -0.80
N VAL A 151 -27.02 -2.22 -1.53
CA VAL A 151 -27.67 -0.93 -1.77
C VAL A 151 -28.11 -0.30 -0.44
N GLY A 152 -27.33 0.65 0.06
CA GLY A 152 -27.63 1.38 1.29
C GLY A 152 -26.40 2.03 1.94
N CYS A 153 -25.71 2.90 1.20
CA CYS A 153 -24.92 3.99 1.79
C CYS A 153 -25.82 5.21 1.96
#